data_AF-A0A7T8EB79-F1
#
_entry.id   AF-A0A7T8EB79-F1
#
_cell.length_a   1.000
_cell.length_b   1.000
_cell.length_c   1.000
_cell.angle_alpha   90.00
_cell.angle_beta   90.00
_cell.angle_gamma   90.00
#
_symmetry.space_group_name_H-M   'P 1'
#
loop_
_entity.id
_entity.type
_entity.pdbx_description
1 polymer ?
#
loop_
_entity_poly.entity_id
_entity_poly.type
_entity_poly.pdbx_seq_one_letter_code
_entity_poly.pdbx_strand_id
1 'polypeptide(L)' 'MPTFVWGEVSNAQGERRTARIKTANGYSLTVFGSLAVVDYLLQHNHDGGSYTPSQLMGADLITRLPNSGELQLI' A
#
# COMPACT_ATOMS: atom_id res chain seq x y z
N MET A 1 -6.57 17.32 3.60
CA MET A 1 -7.65 16.39 4.01
C MET A 1 -7.17 14.95 3.75
N PRO A 2 -7.48 13.96 4.59
CA PRO A 2 -7.09 12.57 4.36
C PRO A 2 -7.79 11.97 3.13
N THR A 3 -7.23 10.91 2.57
CA THR A 3 -7.88 10.11 1.52
C THR A 3 -8.40 8.81 2.13
N PHE A 4 -9.56 8.34 1.67
CA PHE A 4 -10.17 7.08 2.09
C PHE A 4 -10.24 6.16 0.89
N VAL A 5 -9.71 4.95 1.04
CA VAL A 5 -9.68 3.94 -0.01
C VAL A 5 -10.49 2.73 0.44
N TRP A 6 -11.27 2.16 -0.48
CA TRP A 6 -12.06 0.96 -0.30
C TRP A 6 -11.74 -0.03 -1.41
N GLY A 7 -11.70 -1.31 -1.06
CA GLY A 7 -11.63 -2.40 -2.02
C GLY A 7 -12.54 -3.54 -1.59
N GLU A 8 -13.16 -4.22 -2.56
CA GLU A 8 -13.93 -5.44 -2.36
C GLU A 8 -13.44 -6.50 -3.33
N VAL A 9 -13.36 -7.73 -2.85
CA VAL A 9 -13.08 -8.92 -3.66
C VAL A 9 -14.20 -9.92 -3.50
N SER A 10 -14.54 -10.60 -4.59
CA SER A 10 -15.52 -11.69 -4.59
C SER A 10 -14.94 -12.95 -5.24
N ASN A 11 -15.41 -14.12 -4.81
CA ASN A 11 -15.03 -15.40 -5.41
C ASN A 11 -16.20 -16.07 -6.15
N ALA A 12 -15.93 -17.18 -6.84
CA ALA A 12 -16.91 -17.92 -7.63
C ALA A 12 -18.04 -18.54 -6.77
N GLN A 13 -17.82 -18.68 -5.46
CA GLN A 13 -18.79 -19.17 -4.48
C GLN A 13 -19.73 -18.04 -3.99
N GLY A 14 -19.53 -16.81 -4.45
CA GLY A 14 -20.34 -15.64 -4.07
C GLY A 14 -19.93 -15.00 -2.74
N GLU A 15 -18.83 -15.46 -2.12
CA GLU A 15 -18.29 -14.83 -0.91
C GLU A 15 -17.67 -13.48 -1.26
N ARG A 16 -17.87 -12.48 -0.41
CA ARG A 16 -17.32 -11.14 -0.56
C ARG A 16 -16.51 -10.76 0.66
N ARG A 17 -15.39 -10.08 0.44
CA ARG A 17 -14.62 -9.44 1.51
C ARG A 17 -14.34 -8.00 1.14
N THR A 18 -14.60 -7.09 2.07
CA THR A 18 -14.30 -5.68 1.91
C THR A 18 -13.11 -5.30 2.78
N ALA A 19 -12.28 -4.38 2.30
CA ALA A 19 -11.27 -3.70 3.07
C ALA A 19 -11.40 -2.17 2.93
N ARG A 20 -11.05 -1.43 3.98
CA ARG A 20 -10.96 0.04 3.98
C ARG A 20 -9.69 0.52 4.65
N ILE A 21 -9.16 1.63 4.18
CA ILE A 21 -8.00 2.30 4.78
C ILE A 21 -8.14 3.81 4.67
N LYS A 22 -7.69 4.51 5.71
CA LYS A 22 -7.49 5.96 5.72
C LYS A 22 -6.01 6.26 5.54
N THR A 23 -5.67 7.14 4.61
CA THR A 23 -4.29 7.54 4.31
C THR A 23 -4.08 9.04 4.46
N ALA A 24 -2.83 9.48 4.28
CA ALA A 24 -2.53 10.86 3.93
C ALA A 24 -3.34 11.30 2.68
N ASN A 25 -3.38 12.60 2.42
CA ASN A 25 -3.89 13.11 1.15
C ASN A 25 -3.11 12.48 -0.03
N GLY A 26 -3.75 12.38 -1.19
CA GLY A 26 -3.16 11.69 -2.35
C GLY A 26 -1.77 12.19 -2.77
N TYR A 27 -1.47 13.49 -2.65
CA TYR A 27 -0.15 14.03 -3.01
C TYR A 27 0.91 13.63 -1.99
N SER A 28 0.64 13.84 -0.70
CA SER A 28 1.56 13.42 0.37
C SER A 28 1.77 11.91 0.37
N LEU A 29 0.73 11.12 0.09
CA LEU A 29 0.81 9.68 -0.01
C LEU A 29 1.78 9.24 -1.12
N THR A 30 1.66 9.85 -2.31
CA THR A 30 2.57 9.58 -3.43
C THR A 30 4.01 9.92 -3.06
N VAL A 31 4.25 11.09 -2.45
CA VAL A 31 5.61 11.49 -2.02
C VAL A 31 6.18 10.48 -1.02
N PHE A 32 5.43 10.12 0.01
CA PHE A 32 5.90 9.18 1.03
C PHE A 32 6.14 7.77 0.45
N GLY A 33 5.27 7.30 -0.42
CA GLY A 33 5.43 5.99 -1.07
C GLY A 33 6.68 5.94 -1.95
N SER A 34 6.92 6.98 -2.76
CA SER A 34 8.12 7.06 -3.59
C SER A 34 9.40 7.12 -2.75
N LEU A 35 9.43 7.94 -1.70
CA LEU A 35 10.60 8.04 -0.82
C LEU A 35 10.88 6.73 -0.07
N ALA A 36 9.84 6.04 0.40
CA ALA A 36 9.99 4.74 1.05
C ALA A 36 10.61 3.68 0.13
N VAL A 37 10.19 3.64 -1.14
CA VAL A 37 10.76 2.70 -2.13
C VAL A 37 12.20 3.05 -2.47
N VAL A 38 12.52 4.34 -2.65
CA VAL A 38 13.91 4.77 -2.90
C VAL A 38 14.82 4.41 -1.71
N ASP A 39 14.39 4.70 -0.49
CA ASP A 39 15.14 4.37 0.72
C ASP A 39 15.38 2.87 0.85
N TYR A 40 14.36 2.05 0.58
CA TYR A 40 14.48 0.59 0.57
C TYR A 40 15.51 0.10 -0.45
N LEU A 41 15.46 0.60 -1.69
CA LEU A 41 16.39 0.22 -2.77
C LEU A 41 17.83 0.67 -2.51
N LEU A 42 18.05 1.75 -1.75
CA LEU A 42 19.39 2.18 -1.35
C LEU A 42 20.01 1.28 -0.27
N GLN A 43 19.18 0.59 0.51
CA GLN A 43 19.61 -0.24 1.63
C GLN A 43 19.67 -1.74 1.29
N HIS A 44 19.06 -2.16 0.19
CA HIS A 44 18.90 -3.57 -0.19
C HIS A 44 19.33 -3.80 -1.64
N ASN A 45 20.03 -4.91 -1.88
CA ASN A 45 20.30 -5.37 -3.23
C ASN A 45 19.15 -6.24 -3.73
N HIS A 46 18.74 -6.00 -4.97
CA HIS A 46 17.74 -6.80 -5.67
C HIS A 46 18.25 -7.13 -7.06
N ASP A 47 17.77 -8.23 -7.62
CA ASP A 47 18.02 -8.54 -9.02
C ASP A 47 17.46 -7.44 -9.91
N GLY A 48 18.09 -7.24 -11.07
CA GLY A 48 17.59 -6.29 -12.07
C GLY A 48 16.21 -6.71 -12.58
N GLY A 49 15.32 -5.74 -12.78
CA GLY A 49 13.97 -6.00 -13.28
C GLY A 49 12.98 -4.91 -12.91
N SER A 50 11.70 -5.22 -13.13
CA SER A 50 10.57 -4.36 -12.76
C SER A 50 9.80 -5.00 -11.63
N TYR A 51 9.63 -4.26 -10.53
CA TYR A 51 8.92 -4.73 -9.35
C TYR A 51 7.82 -3.75 -8.96
N THR A 52 6.71 -4.27 -8.46
CA THR A 52 5.73 -3.47 -7.72
C THR A 52 6.25 -3.20 -6.30
N PRO A 53 5.80 -2.13 -5.64
CA PRO A 53 6.14 -1.90 -4.23
C PRO A 53 5.76 -3.07 -3.31
N SER A 54 4.66 -3.78 -3.62
CA SER A 54 4.23 -4.96 -2.86
C SER A 54 5.16 -6.16 -2.99
N GLN A 55 5.85 -6.30 -4.13
CA GLN A 55 6.87 -7.34 -4.32
C GLN A 55 8.16 -7.01 -3.54
N LEU A 56 8.54 -5.72 -3.49
CA LEU A 56 9.76 -5.28 -2.81
C LEU A 56 9.60 -5.23 -1.29
N MET A 57 8.51 -4.64 -0.80
CA MET A 57 8.35 -4.24 0.60
C MET A 57 7.16 -4.93 1.30
N GLY A 58 6.45 -5.82 0.60
CA GLY A 58 5.24 -6.46 1.11
C GLY A 58 3.96 -5.67 0.83
N ALA A 59 2.83 -6.39 0.82
CA ALA A 59 1.51 -5.83 0.51
C ALA A 59 1.01 -4.79 1.54
N ASP A 60 1.62 -4.76 2.72
CA ASP A 60 1.27 -3.88 3.84
C ASP A 60 2.07 -2.56 3.84
N LEU A 61 2.89 -2.27 2.83
CA LEU A 61 3.65 -1.01 2.74
C LEU A 61 2.79 0.23 3.07
N ILE A 62 1.57 0.27 2.54
CA ILE A 62 0.66 1.41 2.69
C ILE A 62 0.34 1.73 4.15
N THR A 63 0.27 0.73 5.04
CA THR A 63 -0.07 0.91 6.46
C THR A 63 1.11 1.47 7.27
N ARG A 64 2.33 1.35 6.74
CA ARG A 64 3.56 1.85 7.36
C ARG A 64 3.92 3.27 6.93
N LEU A 65 3.21 3.84 5.95
CA LEU A 65 3.47 5.20 5.48
C LEU A 65 2.94 6.26 6.46
N PRO A 66 3.58 7.44 6.55
CA PRO A 66 3.14 8.52 7.43
C PRO A 66 1.68 8.92 7.20
N ASN A 67 0.93 9.05 8.29
CA ASN A 67 -0.51 9.37 8.29
C ASN A 67 -1.40 8.35 7.57
N SER A 68 -0.91 7.12 7.38
CA SER A 68 -1.76 5.96 7.03
C SER A 68 -2.19 5.21 8.28
N GLY A 69 -3.42 4.71 8.25
CA GLY A 69 -3.98 3.83 9.28
C GLY A 69 -3.87 2.36 8.91
N GLU A 70 -4.44 1.53 9.77
CA GLU A 70 -4.56 0.09 9.54
C GLU A 70 -5.56 -0.23 8.41
N LEU A 71 -5.33 -1.36 7.75
CA LEU A 71 -6.28 -1.94 6.81
C LEU A 71 -7.38 -2.66 7.59
N GLN A 72 -8.62 -2.16 7.49
CA GLN A 72 -9.77 -2.72 8.19
C GLN A 72 -10.53 -3.67 7.26
N LEU A 73 -10.65 -4.94 7.64
CA LEU A 73 -11.53 -5.89 6.98
C LEU A 73 -12.97 -5.72 7.51
N ILE A 74 -13.94 -5.72 6.59
CA ILE A 74 -15.38 -5.57 6.85
C ILE A 74 -16.11 -6.75 6.27
#